data_AF-A0A8X7CGX0-F1
#
_entry.id   AF-A0A8X7CGX0-F1
#
_cell.length_a   1.000
_cell.length_b   1.000
_cell.length_c   1.000
_cell.angle_alpha   90.00
_cell.angle_beta   90.00
_cell.angle_gamma   90.00
#
_symmetry.space_group_name_H-M   'P 1'
#
loop_
_entity.id
_entity.type
_entity.pdbx_description
1 polymer ?
#
loop_
_entity_poly.entity_id
_entity_poly.type
_entity_poly.pdbx_seq_one_letter_code
_entity_poly.pdbx_strand_id
1 'polypeptide(L)'
;MACYLQSKKCADSADKDDIANKDYKDHFARTYPPNTKVTSSVYELLRYYKWYKFSIIYDDSELYDAVYRSLERGLREPFVINHRASFRNTRICCLETERCCDDPFVKIVQNSSASSRIYVFLGDKTDLGKLLTAFQVRGLLATGNYMVVYVDIESYTEEMAHLYFRLHDGGSEAVMMSAQSLLILVSTPPRGDKYEEFQEKVREYNSEEPFFFKASDIFTEYVPHITQYAAYLYDAVILYAEALEKALRDSIDPRNGKEIMRIFRERSQYTSVTGAIMRIDKDGGAEGNYTVLSWQPTPDNLKLKMKSGVPPPRYCMLPVGRFYAIDNQELRFKLDKEILWVNRDKPPVDEPPCGFDGSGCTATPDGMKKIASSVLAFALLSVFLTVFIIYRNWKYEQEIDGLLWRIDLEDIQRCGQEGTCLVHSASKMSLASHVSVESKMMEQIFTRTAVFKGSLIAVKQLRFSKKIVDISRKTKIEMKIMREMHNDNINQFIGACVDPNCVYVVTEYCFKGSLQVSLSKRK
;
A
#
# COMPACT_ATOMS: atom_id res chain seq x y z
N MET A 1 35.10 36.72 -35.99
CA MET A 1 35.93 35.67 -35.37
C MET A 1 35.32 35.19 -34.06
N ALA A 2 35.12 36.06 -33.05
CA ALA A 2 34.46 35.69 -31.78
C ALA A 2 32.94 35.41 -31.88
N CYS A 3 32.23 35.98 -32.86
CA CYS A 3 30.81 35.69 -33.05
C CYS A 3 30.51 34.30 -33.65
N TYR A 4 31.51 33.62 -34.24
CA TYR A 4 31.31 32.34 -34.91
C TYR A 4 31.58 31.12 -34.01
N LEU A 5 32.20 31.34 -32.84
CA LEU A 5 32.46 30.35 -31.80
C LEU A 5 32.17 31.00 -30.45
N GLN A 6 30.93 30.89 -30.01
CA GLN A 6 30.40 31.76 -28.98
C GLN A 6 30.66 31.27 -27.55
N SER A 7 31.06 32.21 -26.69
CA SER A 7 30.86 32.15 -25.23
C SER A 7 29.44 32.62 -24.88
N LYS A 8 28.95 32.27 -23.67
CA LYS A 8 27.56 32.46 -23.19
C LYS A 8 26.87 33.76 -23.64
N LYS A 9 27.53 34.92 -23.51
CA LYS A 9 26.94 36.23 -23.87
C LYS A 9 26.70 36.44 -25.37
N CYS A 10 27.48 35.79 -26.24
CA CYS A 10 27.25 35.85 -27.69
C CYS A 10 26.13 34.87 -28.11
N ALA A 11 25.97 33.75 -27.39
CA ALA A 11 24.88 32.79 -27.59
C ALA A 11 23.51 33.41 -27.27
N ASP A 12 23.41 34.10 -26.13
CA ASP A 12 22.16 34.74 -25.69
C ASP A 12 21.69 35.85 -26.68
N SER A 13 22.61 36.48 -27.44
CA SER A 13 22.24 37.50 -28.44
C SER A 13 21.80 36.93 -29.80
N ALA A 14 22.16 35.69 -30.12
CA ALA A 14 21.75 35.02 -31.36
C ALA A 14 20.42 34.23 -31.21
N ASP A 15 19.98 34.00 -29.98
CA ASP A 15 18.91 33.04 -29.64
C ASP A 15 17.48 33.54 -29.89
N LYS A 16 17.26 34.76 -30.41
CA LYS A 16 15.89 35.30 -30.57
C LYS A 16 15.30 35.33 -31.98
N ASP A 17 16.08 35.37 -33.07
CA ASP A 17 15.49 35.30 -34.43
C ASP A 17 16.41 34.73 -35.56
N ASP A 18 17.73 34.67 -35.40
CA ASP A 18 18.65 34.40 -36.53
C ASP A 18 19.05 32.92 -36.75
N ILE A 19 18.96 32.06 -35.74
CA ILE A 19 19.38 30.64 -35.82
C ILE A 19 18.47 29.80 -36.73
N ALA A 20 17.28 30.30 -37.07
CA ALA A 20 16.37 29.65 -38.01
C ALA A 20 16.82 29.81 -39.48
N ASN A 21 17.74 30.73 -39.78
CA ASN A 21 18.24 30.94 -41.13
C ASN A 21 19.32 29.90 -41.49
N LYS A 22 19.05 29.08 -42.50
CA LYS A 22 19.91 27.96 -42.92
C LYS A 22 21.33 28.41 -43.29
N ASP A 23 21.49 29.63 -43.81
CA ASP A 23 22.77 30.20 -44.22
C ASP A 23 23.67 30.56 -43.02
N TYR A 24 23.07 30.92 -41.88
CA TYR A 24 23.80 31.21 -40.64
C TYR A 24 24.36 29.94 -40.00
N LYS A 25 23.56 28.86 -39.98
CA LYS A 25 23.98 27.55 -39.43
C LYS A 25 25.22 26.98 -40.11
N ASP A 26 25.36 27.20 -41.42
CA ASP A 26 26.51 26.69 -42.17
C ASP A 26 27.84 27.28 -41.70
N HIS A 27 27.82 28.49 -41.13
CA HIS A 27 28.98 29.24 -40.65
C HIS A 27 29.13 29.20 -39.12
N PHE A 28 28.25 28.50 -38.40
CA PHE A 28 28.15 28.60 -36.95
C PHE A 28 28.57 27.30 -36.25
N ALA A 29 29.26 27.45 -35.11
CA ALA A 29 29.58 26.37 -34.20
C ALA A 29 29.62 26.85 -32.75
N ARG A 30 29.38 25.95 -31.80
CA ARG A 30 29.35 26.28 -30.36
C ARG A 30 30.10 25.24 -29.55
N THR A 31 31.00 25.69 -28.69
CA THR A 31 31.70 24.85 -27.72
C THR A 31 31.02 24.83 -26.35
N TYR A 32 30.17 25.82 -26.07
CA TYR A 32 29.31 25.83 -24.90
C TYR A 32 28.04 25.00 -25.17
N PRO A 33 27.75 23.97 -24.35
CA PRO A 33 26.49 23.23 -24.43
C PRO A 33 25.35 24.02 -23.77
N PRO A 34 24.24 24.29 -24.47
CA PRO A 34 23.07 24.88 -23.85
C PRO A 34 22.48 23.95 -22.80
N ASN A 35 21.83 24.56 -21.82
CA ASN A 35 21.15 23.81 -20.76
C ASN A 35 20.11 22.83 -21.30
N THR A 36 19.51 23.10 -22.47
CA THR A 36 18.54 22.20 -23.11
C THR A 36 19.13 20.88 -23.58
N LYS A 37 20.46 20.72 -23.64
CA LYS A 37 21.12 19.47 -24.04
C LYS A 37 21.13 18.40 -22.94
N VAL A 38 20.93 18.80 -21.68
CA VAL A 38 20.83 17.88 -20.53
C VAL A 38 19.66 16.90 -20.65
N THR A 39 18.65 17.23 -21.44
CA THR A 39 17.42 16.45 -21.57
C THR A 39 17.66 15.04 -22.10
N SER A 40 18.64 14.87 -22.97
CA SER A 40 19.06 13.54 -23.47
C SER A 40 19.61 12.67 -22.34
N SER A 41 20.40 13.27 -21.44
CA SER A 41 20.94 12.61 -20.25
C SER A 41 19.85 12.27 -19.24
N VAL A 42 18.84 13.14 -19.07
CA VAL A 42 17.67 12.84 -18.22
C VAL A 42 16.95 11.60 -18.76
N TYR A 43 16.60 11.57 -20.05
CA TYR A 43 15.92 10.42 -20.64
C TYR A 43 16.73 9.13 -20.55
N GLU A 44 18.04 9.18 -20.76
CA GLU A 44 18.88 7.99 -20.67
C GLU A 44 19.02 7.50 -19.23
N LEU A 45 19.07 8.39 -18.23
CA LEU A 45 19.05 7.99 -16.82
C LEU A 45 17.72 7.31 -16.46
N LEU A 46 16.60 7.92 -16.86
CA LEU A 46 15.27 7.37 -16.63
C LEU A 46 15.15 5.99 -17.31
N ARG A 47 15.62 5.85 -18.55
CA ARG A 47 15.64 4.57 -19.29
C ARG A 47 16.48 3.51 -18.58
N TYR A 48 17.66 3.86 -18.09
CA TYR A 48 18.56 2.93 -17.42
C TYR A 48 17.89 2.26 -16.20
N TYR A 49 17.14 3.03 -15.41
CA TYR A 49 16.39 2.52 -14.26
C TYR A 49 14.98 2.02 -14.60
N LYS A 50 14.59 2.02 -15.88
CA LYS A 50 13.24 1.67 -16.35
C LYS A 50 12.14 2.52 -15.73
N TRP A 51 12.44 3.80 -15.50
CA TRP A 51 11.48 4.80 -15.05
C TRP A 51 10.83 5.46 -16.26
N TYR A 52 9.68 4.95 -16.67
CA TYR A 52 8.95 5.45 -17.83
C TYR A 52 7.83 6.41 -17.44
N LYS A 53 7.29 6.30 -16.22
CA LYS A 53 6.27 7.21 -15.67
C LYS A 53 6.88 8.18 -14.65
N PHE A 54 6.78 9.48 -14.90
CA PHE A 54 7.35 10.50 -14.01
C PHE A 54 6.53 11.79 -14.01
N SER A 55 6.75 12.64 -13.01
CA SER A 55 6.21 14.00 -12.95
C SER A 55 7.31 15.03 -13.14
N ILE A 56 6.99 16.18 -13.71
CA ILE A 56 7.93 17.30 -13.84
C ILE A 56 7.47 18.46 -12.97
N ILE A 57 8.38 18.97 -12.15
CA ILE A 57 8.21 20.20 -11.36
C ILE A 57 9.29 21.18 -11.82
N TYR A 58 8.91 22.36 -12.31
CA TYR A 58 9.84 23.29 -12.93
C TYR A 58 9.61 24.75 -12.55
N ASP A 59 10.69 25.50 -12.43
CA ASP A 59 10.70 26.96 -12.28
C ASP A 59 10.27 27.61 -13.60
N ASP A 60 9.33 28.57 -13.55
CA ASP A 60 8.76 29.25 -14.71
C ASP A 60 9.65 30.35 -15.33
N SER A 61 10.84 30.57 -14.79
CA SER A 61 11.85 31.44 -15.39
C SER A 61 12.31 30.92 -16.77
N GLU A 62 12.68 31.86 -17.65
CA GLU A 62 13.09 31.60 -19.06
C GLU A 62 14.15 30.48 -19.16
N LEU A 63 15.04 30.41 -18.16
CA LEU A 63 16.13 29.44 -18.10
C LEU A 63 15.67 27.99 -17.92
N TYR A 64 14.78 27.72 -16.97
CA TYR A 64 14.29 26.37 -16.68
C TYR A 64 13.10 25.99 -17.56
N ASP A 65 12.26 26.94 -17.96
CA ASP A 65 11.19 26.73 -18.93
C ASP A 65 11.74 26.25 -20.28
N ALA A 66 12.87 26.79 -20.75
CA ALA A 66 13.53 26.30 -21.97
C ALA A 66 13.95 24.82 -21.85
N VAL A 67 14.44 24.39 -20.69
CA VAL A 67 14.81 22.98 -20.42
C VAL A 67 13.56 22.11 -20.33
N TYR A 68 12.51 22.56 -19.64
CA TYR A 68 11.22 21.89 -19.56
C TYR A 68 10.62 21.67 -20.95
N ARG A 69 10.54 22.71 -21.79
CA ARG A 69 10.04 22.60 -23.17
C ARG A 69 10.92 21.70 -24.04
N SER A 70 12.22 21.65 -23.77
CA SER A 70 13.13 20.70 -24.44
C SER A 70 12.83 19.25 -24.03
N LEU A 71 12.55 19.00 -22.74
CA LEU A 71 12.10 17.68 -22.27
C LEU A 71 10.77 17.32 -22.94
N GLU A 72 9.74 18.17 -22.88
CA GLU A 72 8.44 17.86 -23.49
C GLU A 72 8.53 17.56 -24.99
N ARG A 73 9.29 18.35 -25.75
CA ARG A 73 9.50 18.08 -27.19
C ARG A 73 10.29 16.79 -27.45
N GLY A 74 11.13 16.40 -26.51
CA GLY A 74 11.92 15.17 -26.55
C GLY A 74 11.15 13.92 -26.12
N LEU A 75 9.92 14.07 -25.60
CA LEU A 75 9.12 12.96 -25.11
C LEU A 75 8.77 11.99 -26.24
N ARG A 76 9.08 10.71 -26.03
CA ARG A 76 8.79 9.61 -26.96
C ARG A 76 8.32 8.40 -26.18
N GLU A 77 7.53 7.54 -26.81
CA GLU A 77 7.20 6.23 -26.25
C GLU A 77 8.47 5.47 -25.82
N PRO A 78 8.51 4.81 -24.65
CA PRO A 78 7.38 4.53 -23.73
C PRO A 78 7.21 5.54 -22.58
N PHE A 79 7.81 6.74 -22.66
CA PHE A 79 7.78 7.70 -21.55
C PHE A 79 6.44 8.42 -21.42
N VAL A 80 5.94 8.54 -20.18
CA VAL A 80 4.68 9.20 -19.84
C VAL A 80 4.91 10.20 -18.71
N ILE A 81 4.46 11.45 -18.92
CA ILE A 81 4.46 12.50 -17.90
C ILE A 81 3.10 12.50 -17.21
N ASN A 82 3.07 12.10 -15.94
CA ASN A 82 1.85 12.01 -15.12
C ASN A 82 1.35 13.39 -14.69
N HIS A 83 2.26 14.27 -14.23
CA HIS A 83 1.94 15.63 -13.79
C HIS A 83 2.97 16.63 -14.28
N ARG A 84 2.50 17.85 -14.52
CA ARG A 84 3.32 19.04 -14.81
C ARG A 84 2.95 20.11 -13.80
N ALA A 85 3.93 20.59 -13.04
CA ALA A 85 3.73 21.67 -12.11
C ALA A 85 4.80 22.73 -12.33
N SER A 86 4.37 23.95 -12.68
CA SER A 86 5.24 25.11 -12.67
C SER A 86 5.18 25.80 -11.31
N PHE A 87 6.25 26.49 -10.94
CA PHE A 87 6.29 27.40 -9.81
C PHE A 87 7.17 28.61 -10.17
N ARG A 88 6.90 29.76 -9.56
CA ARG A 88 7.79 30.92 -9.66
C ARG A 88 8.87 30.80 -8.60
N ASN A 89 10.12 31.11 -8.97
CA ASN A 89 11.26 31.10 -8.06
C ASN A 89 10.90 31.72 -6.71
N THR A 90 10.94 30.93 -5.63
CA THR A 90 10.33 31.36 -4.37
C THR A 90 11.13 32.48 -3.70
N ARG A 91 12.44 32.53 -3.95
CA ARG A 91 13.31 33.59 -3.44
C ARG A 91 12.98 34.93 -4.09
N ILE A 92 12.86 34.96 -5.42
CA ILE A 92 12.47 36.18 -6.16
C ILE A 92 11.07 36.61 -5.73
N CYS A 93 10.13 35.68 -5.70
CA CYS A 93 8.76 35.98 -5.33
C CYS A 93 8.62 36.56 -3.90
N CYS A 94 9.33 36.00 -2.92
CA CYS A 94 9.32 36.53 -1.55
C CYS A 94 10.00 37.90 -1.44
N LEU A 95 11.08 38.14 -2.18
CA LEU A 95 11.73 39.46 -2.23
C LEU A 95 10.79 40.53 -2.81
N GLU A 96 9.94 40.14 -3.76
CA GLU A 96 8.94 41.01 -4.40
C GLU A 96 7.61 41.10 -3.62
N THR A 97 7.52 40.47 -2.43
CA THR A 97 6.32 40.46 -1.57
C THR A 97 5.04 39.98 -2.25
N GLU A 98 5.18 39.06 -3.20
CA GLU A 98 4.07 38.52 -3.96
C GLU A 98 3.38 37.33 -3.25
N ARG A 99 2.19 36.94 -3.73
CA ARG A 99 1.39 35.82 -3.18
C ARG A 99 2.05 34.43 -3.34
N CYS A 100 3.01 34.27 -4.25
CA CYS A 100 3.78 33.02 -4.38
C CYS A 100 4.88 32.85 -3.33
N CYS A 101 4.94 33.73 -2.31
CA CYS A 101 5.87 33.55 -1.19
C CYS A 101 5.46 32.37 -0.29
N ASP A 102 4.22 31.92 -0.38
CA ASP A 102 3.80 30.65 0.21
C ASP A 102 4.49 29.46 -0.49
N ASP A 103 4.93 28.46 0.27
CA ASP A 103 5.60 27.27 -0.26
C ASP A 103 4.67 26.46 -1.20
N PRO A 104 4.94 26.43 -2.51
CA PRO A 104 4.06 25.77 -3.47
C PRO A 104 4.21 24.24 -3.42
N PHE A 105 5.31 23.73 -2.87
CA PHE A 105 5.69 22.32 -2.97
C PHE A 105 4.79 21.42 -2.14
N VAL A 106 4.27 21.91 -1.01
CA VAL A 106 3.32 21.14 -0.18
C VAL A 106 2.09 20.72 -1.00
N LYS A 107 1.53 21.65 -1.78
CA LYS A 107 0.35 21.40 -2.63
C LYS A 107 0.69 20.59 -3.88
N ILE A 108 1.83 20.87 -4.51
CA ILE A 108 2.31 20.11 -5.68
C ILE A 108 2.52 18.64 -5.31
N VAL A 109 3.21 18.36 -4.19
CA VAL A 109 3.42 17.00 -3.70
C VAL A 109 2.10 16.34 -3.33
N GLN A 110 1.17 17.07 -2.69
CA GLN A 110 -0.16 16.56 -2.37
C GLN A 110 -0.93 16.02 -3.58
N ASN A 111 -0.92 16.79 -4.66
CA ASN A 111 -1.74 16.51 -5.83
C ASN A 111 -1.12 15.43 -6.72
N SER A 112 0.20 15.22 -6.62
CA SER A 112 0.93 14.34 -7.55
C SER A 112 1.36 13.01 -6.92
N SER A 113 1.60 12.94 -5.60
CA SER A 113 2.23 11.77 -4.96
C SER A 113 1.38 10.50 -5.04
N ALA A 114 0.05 10.63 -5.13
CA ALA A 114 -0.85 9.49 -5.27
C ALA A 114 -0.70 8.74 -6.61
N SER A 115 -0.08 9.37 -7.61
CA SER A 115 -0.01 8.85 -8.99
C SER A 115 1.39 8.94 -9.61
N SER A 116 2.41 9.33 -8.84
CA SER A 116 3.79 9.43 -9.31
C SER A 116 4.77 9.08 -8.21
N ARG A 117 5.83 8.36 -8.58
CA ARG A 117 6.96 8.01 -7.71
C ARG A 117 8.25 8.71 -8.09
N ILE A 118 8.44 8.95 -9.39
CA ILE A 118 9.64 9.58 -9.94
C ILE A 118 9.31 11.03 -10.31
N TYR A 119 10.17 11.93 -9.86
CA TYR A 119 10.02 13.37 -10.07
C TYR A 119 11.27 13.93 -10.74
N VAL A 120 11.10 14.66 -11.85
CA VAL A 120 12.16 15.48 -12.44
C VAL A 120 11.97 16.90 -11.94
N PHE A 121 12.97 17.44 -11.24
CA PHE A 121 12.94 18.79 -10.70
C PHE A 121 13.88 19.71 -11.48
N LEU A 122 13.36 20.85 -11.93
CA LEU A 122 14.10 21.91 -12.63
C LEU A 122 13.95 23.21 -11.83
N GLY A 123 15.01 23.66 -11.16
CA GLY A 123 14.95 24.85 -10.31
C GLY A 123 16.26 25.08 -9.58
N ASP A 124 16.32 26.07 -8.70
CA ASP A 124 17.52 26.31 -7.91
C ASP A 124 17.65 25.36 -6.69
N LYS A 125 18.83 25.35 -6.06
CA LYS A 125 19.13 24.51 -4.89
C LYS A 125 18.29 24.86 -3.66
N THR A 126 17.86 26.11 -3.54
CA THR A 126 17.02 26.57 -2.41
C THR A 126 15.63 25.98 -2.53
N ASP A 127 15.04 26.06 -3.71
CA ASP A 127 13.73 25.50 -4.04
C ASP A 127 13.74 23.98 -4.01
N LEU A 128 14.84 23.33 -4.44
CA LEU A 128 15.04 21.89 -4.24
C LEU A 128 14.93 21.51 -2.76
N GLY A 129 15.60 22.26 -1.88
CA GLY A 129 15.57 21.96 -0.45
C GLY A 129 14.16 22.11 0.15
N LYS A 130 13.37 23.09 -0.32
CA LYS A 130 11.95 23.22 0.05
C LYS A 130 11.11 22.04 -0.45
N LEU A 131 11.31 21.60 -1.70
CA LEU A 131 10.66 20.42 -2.26
C LEU A 131 10.97 19.15 -1.45
N LEU A 132 12.25 18.90 -1.16
CA LEU A 132 12.67 17.75 -0.34
C LEU A 132 12.06 17.81 1.06
N THR A 133 11.97 19.00 1.65
CA THR A 133 11.30 19.21 2.93
C THR A 133 9.80 18.86 2.85
N ALA A 134 9.11 19.27 1.78
CA ALA A 134 7.70 18.92 1.58
C ALA A 134 7.46 17.41 1.43
N PHE A 135 8.35 16.69 0.75
CA PHE A 135 8.30 15.22 0.69
C PHE A 135 8.59 14.58 2.06
N GLN A 136 9.56 15.11 2.81
CA GLN A 136 9.96 14.60 4.12
C GLN A 136 8.87 14.78 5.17
N VAL A 137 8.21 15.94 5.22
CA VAL A 137 7.08 16.20 6.12
C VAL A 137 5.92 15.22 5.89
N ARG A 138 5.76 14.73 4.66
CA ARG A 138 4.78 13.69 4.31
C ARG A 138 5.30 12.26 4.52
N GLY A 139 6.54 12.08 4.94
CA GLY A 139 7.16 10.78 5.15
C GLY A 139 7.37 9.95 3.87
N LEU A 140 7.32 10.57 2.68
CA LEU A 140 7.31 9.84 1.41
C LEU A 140 8.69 9.25 1.07
N LEU A 141 9.77 10.03 1.22
CA LEU A 141 11.14 9.60 0.87
C LEU A 141 11.63 8.47 1.78
N ALA A 142 11.24 8.51 3.06
CA ALA A 142 11.57 7.46 4.04
C ALA A 142 11.03 6.08 3.65
N THR A 143 9.99 6.01 2.81
CA THR A 143 9.47 4.73 2.30
C THR A 143 10.37 4.07 1.25
N GLY A 144 11.32 4.83 0.68
CA GLY A 144 12.17 4.39 -0.43
C GLY A 144 11.41 4.11 -1.73
N ASN A 145 10.15 4.53 -1.85
CA ASN A 145 9.34 4.37 -3.06
C ASN A 145 9.35 5.61 -3.97
N TYR A 146 9.92 6.72 -3.53
CA TYR A 146 9.93 8.00 -4.23
C TYR A 146 11.36 8.41 -4.55
N MET A 147 11.57 9.05 -5.70
CA MET A 147 12.88 9.55 -6.13
C MET A 147 12.72 10.91 -6.79
N VAL A 148 13.66 11.81 -6.49
CA VAL A 148 13.78 13.10 -7.17
C VAL A 148 15.06 13.09 -8.02
N VAL A 149 14.90 13.31 -9.33
CA VAL A 149 15.98 13.56 -10.28
C VAL A 149 16.07 15.07 -10.47
N TYR A 150 17.09 15.67 -9.88
CA TYR A 150 17.35 17.10 -9.97
C TYR A 150 18.30 17.40 -11.14
N VAL A 151 17.97 18.40 -11.95
CA VAL A 151 18.86 18.93 -12.98
C VAL A 151 19.49 20.23 -12.48
N ASP A 152 20.76 20.16 -12.11
CA ASP A 152 21.54 21.33 -11.71
C ASP A 152 22.32 21.87 -12.90
N ILE A 153 21.90 23.06 -13.35
CA ILE A 153 22.51 23.78 -14.46
C ILE A 153 23.70 24.64 -14.03
N GLU A 154 23.92 24.80 -12.73
CA GLU A 154 25.10 25.48 -12.20
C GLU A 154 26.34 24.58 -12.26
N SER A 155 27.52 25.19 -12.19
CA SER A 155 28.78 24.44 -12.16
C SER A 155 28.95 23.73 -10.81
N TYR A 156 29.17 22.41 -10.87
CA TYR A 156 29.48 21.58 -9.70
C TYR A 156 30.99 21.42 -9.51
N THR A 157 31.44 21.47 -8.25
CA THR A 157 32.76 21.01 -7.82
C THR A 157 32.62 20.14 -6.57
N GLU A 158 33.51 19.16 -6.40
CA GLU A 158 33.44 18.25 -5.25
C GLU A 158 33.59 18.98 -3.90
N GLU A 159 34.33 20.10 -3.88
CA GLU A 159 34.46 20.97 -2.70
C GLU A 159 33.10 21.54 -2.22
N MET A 160 32.14 21.66 -3.13
CA MET A 160 30.78 22.18 -2.91
C MET A 160 29.73 21.07 -2.76
N ALA A 161 30.13 19.79 -2.74
CA ALA A 161 29.22 18.63 -2.68
C ALA A 161 28.25 18.64 -1.48
N HIS A 162 28.57 19.41 -0.44
CA HIS A 162 27.78 19.56 0.77
C HIS A 162 26.66 20.62 0.66
N LEU A 163 26.67 21.47 -0.36
CA LEU A 163 25.75 22.60 -0.48
C LEU A 163 24.31 22.17 -0.82
N TYR A 164 24.12 20.99 -1.42
CA TYR A 164 22.80 20.44 -1.72
C TYR A 164 21.95 20.10 -0.48
N PHE A 165 22.54 20.13 0.72
CA PHE A 165 21.84 19.85 1.98
C PHE A 165 21.64 21.10 2.85
N ARG A 166 22.33 22.20 2.57
CA ARG A 166 22.28 23.40 3.41
C ARG A 166 21.18 24.33 2.95
N LEU A 167 20.01 24.20 3.57
CA LEU A 167 19.00 25.25 3.56
C LEU A 167 19.48 26.44 4.38
N HIS A 168 19.28 27.66 3.87
CA HIS A 168 19.64 28.91 4.55
C HIS A 168 19.00 29.08 5.94
N ASP A 169 17.93 28.33 6.26
CA ASP A 169 17.16 28.40 7.51
C ASP A 169 17.36 27.21 8.48
N GLY A 170 18.58 26.67 8.58
CA GLY A 170 18.87 25.64 9.60
C GLY A 170 18.33 24.26 9.25
N GLY A 171 18.49 23.85 7.99
CA GLY A 171 18.12 22.52 7.50
C GLY A 171 18.70 21.38 8.35
N SER A 172 17.79 20.66 8.99
CA SER A 172 17.97 19.49 9.85
C SER A 172 18.74 18.34 9.19
N GLU A 173 19.39 17.49 9.99
CA GLU A 173 19.88 16.15 9.61
C GLU A 173 18.85 15.37 8.76
N ALA A 174 17.55 15.64 8.96
CA ALA A 174 16.46 15.08 8.16
C ALA A 174 16.53 15.43 6.67
N VAL A 175 16.95 16.64 6.27
CA VAL A 175 17.07 17.02 4.85
C VAL A 175 18.26 16.31 4.21
N MET A 176 19.36 16.19 4.94
CA MET A 176 20.52 15.40 4.52
C MET A 176 20.14 13.92 4.34
N MET A 177 19.32 13.35 5.22
CA MET A 177 18.80 11.98 5.07
C MET A 177 17.82 11.87 3.89
N SER A 178 17.00 12.90 3.65
CA SER A 178 16.06 12.96 2.52
C SER A 178 16.78 12.90 1.17
N ALA A 179 17.99 13.46 1.09
CA ALA A 179 18.80 13.44 -0.11
C ALA A 179 19.32 12.05 -0.50
N GLN A 180 19.12 11.02 0.34
CA GLN A 180 19.31 9.63 -0.08
C GLN A 180 18.36 9.25 -1.24
N SER A 181 17.20 9.90 -1.34
CA SER A 181 16.23 9.75 -2.43
C SER A 181 16.37 10.84 -3.52
N LEU A 182 17.60 11.34 -3.71
CA LEU A 182 17.93 12.37 -4.70
C LEU A 182 19.06 11.88 -5.63
N LEU A 183 18.84 12.02 -6.92
CA LEU A 183 19.88 11.95 -7.95
C LEU A 183 20.03 13.33 -8.59
N ILE A 184 21.27 13.76 -8.82
CA ILE A 184 21.53 15.08 -9.42
C ILE A 184 22.28 14.89 -10.73
N LEU A 185 21.74 15.41 -11.83
CA LEU A 185 22.50 15.59 -13.06
C LEU A 185 23.21 16.94 -13.02
N VAL A 186 24.52 16.91 -13.15
CA VAL A 186 25.39 18.08 -13.30
C VAL A 186 26.19 17.98 -14.59
N SER A 187 26.66 19.11 -15.10
CA SER A 187 27.76 19.09 -16.09
C SER A 187 28.97 18.38 -15.48
N THR A 188 29.64 17.51 -16.24
CA THR A 188 30.78 16.74 -15.74
C THR A 188 31.83 17.68 -15.16
N PRO A 189 32.17 17.56 -13.86
CA PRO A 189 33.16 18.43 -13.26
C PRO A 189 34.53 18.22 -13.92
N PRO A 190 35.34 19.28 -14.02
CA PRO A 190 36.70 19.15 -14.52
C PRO A 190 37.51 18.22 -13.62
N ARG A 191 38.40 17.41 -14.22
CA ARG A 191 39.22 16.43 -13.48
C ARG A 191 40.70 16.54 -13.85
N GLY A 192 41.54 16.43 -12.83
CA GLY A 192 42.99 16.32 -12.94
C GLY A 192 43.72 17.65 -13.02
N ASP A 193 45.05 17.56 -12.87
CA ASP A 193 45.96 18.70 -12.70
C ASP A 193 45.94 19.67 -13.89
N LYS A 194 45.66 19.16 -15.10
CA LYS A 194 45.60 19.98 -16.32
C LYS A 194 44.61 21.15 -16.26
N TYR A 195 43.47 20.95 -15.59
CA TYR A 195 42.49 22.03 -15.48
C TYR A 195 42.92 23.06 -14.42
N GLU A 196 43.57 22.62 -13.35
CA GLU A 196 44.14 23.52 -12.35
C GLU A 196 45.24 24.40 -12.96
N GLU A 197 46.16 23.80 -13.72
CA GLU A 197 47.17 24.51 -14.51
C GLU A 197 46.54 25.54 -15.47
N PHE A 198 45.44 25.18 -16.15
CA PHE A 198 44.71 26.11 -17.00
C PHE A 198 44.16 27.29 -16.19
N GLN A 199 43.53 27.03 -15.03
CA GLN A 199 42.99 28.09 -14.19
C GLN A 199 44.08 29.02 -13.65
N GLU A 200 45.26 28.48 -13.32
CA GLU A 200 46.43 29.27 -12.90
C GLU A 200 46.91 30.19 -14.02
N LYS A 201 47.08 29.69 -15.24
CA LYS A 201 47.45 30.52 -16.40
C LYS A 201 46.41 31.59 -16.71
N VAL A 202 45.11 31.27 -16.58
CA VAL A 202 44.06 32.28 -16.75
C VAL A 202 44.16 33.38 -15.69
N ARG A 203 44.46 33.04 -14.44
CA ARG A 203 44.69 34.03 -13.38
C ARG A 203 45.93 34.87 -13.64
N GLU A 204 47.02 34.24 -14.08
CA GLU A 204 48.27 34.91 -14.46
C GLU A 204 48.03 35.93 -15.58
N TYR A 205 47.50 35.52 -16.73
CA TYR A 205 47.26 36.44 -17.85
C TYR A 205 46.20 37.51 -17.56
N ASN A 206 45.19 37.21 -16.73
CA ASN A 206 44.24 38.23 -16.30
C ASN A 206 44.91 39.30 -15.44
N SER A 207 46.03 39.00 -14.77
CA SER A 207 46.78 39.96 -13.97
C SER A 207 47.69 40.89 -14.79
N GLU A 208 47.91 40.54 -16.05
CA GLU A 208 48.73 41.27 -17.03
C GLU A 208 47.89 42.23 -17.91
N GLU A 209 48.56 42.98 -18.78
CA GLU A 209 47.91 43.79 -19.80
C GLU A 209 47.10 42.91 -20.77
N PRO A 210 45.88 43.29 -21.18
CA PRO A 210 45.18 44.57 -20.93
C PRO A 210 44.20 44.55 -19.75
N PHE A 211 44.06 43.43 -19.02
CA PHE A 211 43.00 43.25 -18.04
C PHE A 211 43.35 43.80 -16.66
N PHE A 212 44.60 43.61 -16.21
CA PHE A 212 45.10 44.05 -14.90
C PHE A 212 44.21 43.63 -13.71
N PHE A 213 43.54 42.49 -13.81
CA PHE A 213 42.69 41.91 -12.78
C PHE A 213 43.54 41.16 -11.75
N LYS A 214 44.10 41.90 -10.81
CA LYS A 214 44.94 41.37 -9.73
C LYS A 214 44.11 40.98 -8.52
N ALA A 215 44.53 39.94 -7.80
CA ALA A 215 43.96 39.62 -6.50
C ALA A 215 44.17 40.81 -5.54
N SER A 216 43.20 41.06 -4.65
CA SER A 216 43.28 42.19 -3.72
C SER A 216 44.40 41.99 -2.72
N ASP A 217 45.27 43.00 -2.57
CA ASP A 217 46.36 43.00 -1.58
C ASP A 217 45.84 42.90 -0.13
N ILE A 218 44.56 43.27 0.11
CA ILE A 218 43.90 43.24 1.41
C ILE A 218 43.41 41.82 1.76
N PHE A 219 43.06 41.03 0.74
CA PHE A 219 42.55 39.67 0.89
C PHE A 219 43.48 38.70 0.16
N THR A 220 44.68 38.52 0.70
CA THR A 220 45.74 37.67 0.11
C THR A 220 45.33 36.21 -0.05
N GLU A 221 44.32 35.74 0.68
CA GLU A 221 43.76 34.39 0.56
C GLU A 221 42.66 34.27 -0.53
N TYR A 222 42.20 35.39 -1.10
CA TYR A 222 41.16 35.36 -2.12
C TYR A 222 41.75 34.95 -3.47
N VAL A 223 41.44 33.72 -3.89
CA VAL A 223 41.75 33.23 -5.24
C VAL A 223 40.55 33.49 -6.15
N PRO A 224 40.68 34.31 -7.21
CA PRO A 224 39.61 34.52 -8.17
C PRO A 224 39.12 33.21 -8.78
N HIS A 225 37.82 32.98 -8.70
CA HIS A 225 37.20 31.79 -9.25
C HIS A 225 37.10 31.88 -10.77
N ILE A 226 37.69 30.92 -11.47
CA ILE A 226 37.62 30.81 -12.93
C ILE A 226 36.44 29.92 -13.29
N THR A 227 35.43 30.52 -13.91
CA THR A 227 34.23 29.81 -14.38
C THR A 227 34.56 28.88 -15.55
N GLN A 228 33.77 27.81 -15.71
CA GLN A 228 33.88 26.88 -16.85
C GLN A 228 33.71 27.55 -18.22
N TYR A 229 33.10 28.74 -18.30
CA TYR A 229 32.95 29.48 -19.55
C TYR A 229 34.29 29.94 -20.13
N ALA A 230 35.30 30.19 -19.29
CA ALA A 230 36.65 30.47 -19.75
C ALA A 230 37.24 29.26 -20.51
N ALA A 231 36.95 28.05 -20.03
CA ALA A 231 37.37 26.80 -20.67
C ALA A 231 36.71 26.62 -22.05
N TYR A 232 35.40 26.88 -22.16
CA TYR A 232 34.71 26.78 -23.45
C TYR A 232 35.20 27.80 -24.48
N LEU A 233 35.58 29.00 -24.03
CA LEU A 233 36.18 30.01 -24.90
C LEU A 233 37.58 29.60 -25.36
N TYR A 234 38.39 29.04 -24.46
CA TYR A 234 39.69 28.46 -24.82
C TYR A 234 39.53 27.35 -25.87
N ASP A 235 38.63 26.38 -25.60
CA ASP A 235 38.35 25.28 -26.52
C ASP A 235 37.88 25.80 -27.89
N ALA A 236 37.06 26.85 -27.94
CA ALA A 236 36.62 27.48 -29.18
C ALA A 236 37.80 27.95 -30.04
N VAL A 237 38.76 28.65 -29.44
CA VAL A 237 39.95 29.16 -30.15
C VAL A 237 40.83 28.02 -30.65
N ILE A 238 41.07 27.00 -29.81
CA ILE A 238 41.91 25.85 -30.18
C ILE A 238 41.26 25.05 -31.32
N LEU A 239 39.98 24.72 -31.19
CA LEU A 239 39.28 23.93 -32.21
C LEU A 239 39.18 24.66 -33.55
N TYR A 240 39.04 25.99 -33.52
CA TYR A 240 39.11 26.81 -34.72
C TYR A 240 40.48 26.76 -35.37
N ALA A 241 41.55 26.95 -34.58
CA ALA A 241 42.91 26.95 -35.08
C ALA A 241 43.25 25.62 -35.76
N GLU A 242 42.83 24.50 -35.18
CA GLU A 242 43.00 23.17 -35.77
C GLU A 242 42.17 22.97 -37.05
N ALA A 243 40.93 23.47 -37.09
CA ALA A 243 40.10 23.41 -38.29
C ALA A 243 40.68 24.27 -39.42
N LEU A 244 41.18 25.46 -39.09
CA LEU A 244 41.85 26.37 -40.03
C LEU A 244 43.17 25.77 -40.52
N GLU A 245 43.95 25.17 -39.64
CA GLU A 245 45.20 24.49 -40.02
C GLU A 245 44.92 23.37 -41.03
N LYS A 246 43.89 22.54 -40.80
CA LYS A 246 43.47 21.51 -41.77
C LYS A 246 43.00 22.14 -43.10
N ALA A 247 42.22 23.21 -43.05
CA ALA A 247 41.80 23.93 -44.26
C ALA A 247 43.01 24.43 -45.07
N LEU A 248 44.01 25.02 -44.41
CA LEU A 248 45.24 25.49 -45.07
C LEU A 248 46.04 24.36 -45.70
N ARG A 249 46.15 23.20 -45.03
CA ARG A 249 46.80 21.99 -45.59
C ARG A 249 46.09 21.49 -46.85
N ASP A 250 44.77 21.54 -46.84
CA ASP A 250 43.93 21.11 -47.97
C ASP A 250 43.79 22.21 -49.05
N SER A 251 44.59 23.30 -48.97
CA SER A 251 44.57 24.45 -49.89
C SER A 251 43.20 25.13 -50.01
N ILE A 252 42.40 25.06 -48.96
CA ILE A 252 41.11 25.74 -48.83
C ILE A 252 41.35 27.20 -48.42
N ASP A 253 40.60 28.13 -49.01
CA ASP A 253 40.69 29.56 -48.66
C ASP A 253 40.36 29.76 -47.16
N PRO A 254 41.28 30.34 -46.36
CA PRO A 254 41.04 30.61 -44.94
C PRO A 254 39.92 31.62 -44.68
N ARG A 255 39.41 32.31 -45.70
CA ARG A 255 38.23 33.18 -45.61
C ARG A 255 36.91 32.43 -45.85
N ASN A 256 36.96 31.19 -46.30
CA ASN A 256 35.78 30.36 -46.51
C ASN A 256 35.29 29.75 -45.19
N GLY A 257 34.55 30.55 -44.42
CA GLY A 257 34.04 30.15 -43.11
C GLY A 257 33.15 28.91 -43.15
N LYS A 258 32.36 28.72 -44.21
CA LYS A 258 31.51 27.54 -44.39
C LYS A 258 32.32 26.25 -44.43
N GLU A 259 33.43 26.27 -45.16
CA GLU A 259 34.30 25.10 -45.29
C GLU A 259 35.09 24.82 -44.02
N ILE A 260 35.56 25.87 -43.33
CA ILE A 260 36.17 25.73 -41.99
C ILE A 260 35.20 25.10 -41.00
N MET A 261 33.93 25.52 -41.02
CA MET A 261 32.91 24.96 -40.12
C MET A 261 32.47 23.56 -40.53
N ARG A 262 32.54 23.22 -41.83
CA ARG A 262 32.38 21.83 -42.28
C ARG A 262 33.46 20.95 -41.67
N ILE A 263 34.73 21.36 -41.74
CA ILE A 263 35.86 20.66 -41.13
C ILE A 263 35.70 20.55 -39.61
N PHE A 264 35.26 21.62 -38.94
CA PHE A 264 34.96 21.60 -37.50
C PHE A 264 33.94 20.49 -37.15
N ARG A 265 32.85 20.38 -37.93
CA ARG A 265 31.78 19.39 -37.71
C ARG A 265 32.20 17.95 -37.99
N GLU A 266 33.16 17.71 -38.89
CA GLU A 266 33.66 16.35 -39.19
C GLU A 266 34.23 15.62 -37.97
N ARG A 267 34.71 16.36 -36.97
CA ARG A 267 35.44 15.81 -35.81
C ARG A 267 34.54 14.99 -34.90
N SER A 268 33.23 15.27 -34.87
CA SER A 268 32.18 14.64 -34.05
C SER A 268 32.38 14.69 -32.51
N GLN A 269 33.61 14.78 -32.01
CA GLN A 269 33.95 14.91 -30.60
C GLN A 269 35.31 15.61 -30.41
N TYR A 270 35.53 16.17 -29.21
CA TYR A 270 36.82 16.71 -28.77
C TYR A 270 37.00 16.57 -27.26
N THR A 271 38.25 16.62 -26.79
CA THR A 271 38.58 16.68 -25.36
C THR A 271 38.74 18.14 -24.96
N SER A 272 37.87 18.64 -24.09
CA SER A 272 37.95 20.00 -23.54
C SER A 272 39.17 20.16 -22.63
N VAL A 273 39.65 21.39 -22.44
CA VAL A 273 40.65 21.72 -21.41
C VAL A 273 40.19 21.36 -19.99
N THR A 274 38.87 21.24 -19.77
CA THR A 274 38.28 20.67 -18.53
C THR A 274 38.59 19.18 -18.32
N GLY A 275 39.09 18.49 -19.34
CA GLY A 275 39.26 17.04 -19.37
C GLY A 275 38.00 16.27 -19.79
N ALA A 276 36.86 16.94 -19.93
CA ALA A 276 35.63 16.32 -20.39
C ALA A 276 35.65 16.05 -21.91
N ILE A 277 35.19 14.87 -22.31
CA ILE A 277 34.94 14.56 -23.72
C ILE A 277 33.61 15.19 -24.13
N MET A 278 33.64 16.11 -25.08
CA MET A 278 32.50 16.85 -25.60
C MET A 278 32.11 16.34 -26.98
N ARG A 279 30.81 16.13 -27.21
CA ARG A 279 30.26 15.75 -28.52
C ARG A 279 29.81 16.97 -29.29
N ILE A 280 30.03 16.96 -30.61
CA ILE A 280 29.56 17.97 -31.55
C ILE A 280 28.37 17.37 -32.33
N ASP A 281 27.22 18.04 -32.28
CA ASP A 281 26.05 17.64 -33.04
C ASP A 281 26.18 18.01 -34.54
N LYS A 282 25.19 17.57 -35.34
CA LYS A 282 25.18 17.81 -36.78
C LYS A 282 25.12 19.30 -37.15
N ASP A 283 24.62 20.14 -36.25
CA ASP A 283 24.51 21.58 -36.43
C ASP A 283 25.77 22.31 -35.91
N GLY A 284 26.81 21.58 -35.46
CA GLY A 284 28.05 22.18 -34.94
C GLY A 284 27.96 22.64 -33.49
N GLY A 285 26.92 22.24 -32.76
CA GLY A 285 26.73 22.55 -31.35
C GLY A 285 27.31 21.49 -30.42
N ALA A 286 28.02 21.92 -29.39
CA ALA A 286 28.39 21.07 -28.28
C ALA A 286 27.13 20.58 -27.55
N GLU A 287 27.13 19.29 -27.19
CA GLU A 287 26.04 18.68 -26.42
C GLU A 287 26.33 18.57 -24.92
N GLY A 288 27.59 18.71 -24.52
CA GLY A 288 28.00 18.66 -23.12
C GLY A 288 28.11 17.23 -22.58
N ASN A 289 28.98 17.07 -21.60
CA ASN A 289 29.11 15.83 -20.86
C ASN A 289 28.47 16.02 -19.49
N TYR A 290 27.77 14.99 -19.01
CA TYR A 290 27.03 15.04 -17.77
C TYR A 290 27.44 13.91 -16.83
N THR A 291 27.21 14.14 -15.55
CA THR A 291 27.54 13.19 -14.48
C THR A 291 26.39 13.15 -13.49
N VAL A 292 26.08 11.95 -13.02
CA VAL A 292 25.07 11.75 -11.98
C VAL A 292 25.76 11.73 -10.63
N LEU A 293 25.28 12.56 -9.72
CA LEU A 293 25.64 12.57 -8.32
C LEU A 293 24.60 11.82 -7.50
N SER A 294 25.04 11.13 -6.45
CA SER A 294 24.17 10.55 -5.44
C SER A 294 24.74 10.81 -4.05
N TRP A 295 23.89 10.63 -3.04
CA TRP A 295 24.26 10.66 -1.64
C TRP A 295 25.26 9.54 -1.31
N GLN A 296 26.46 9.93 -0.88
CA GLN A 296 27.62 9.04 -0.69
C GLN A 296 28.38 9.42 0.59
N PRO A 297 29.04 8.48 1.28
CA PRO A 297 29.87 8.79 2.43
C PRO A 297 30.97 9.77 2.06
N THR A 298 31.19 10.78 2.89
CA THR A 298 32.22 11.80 2.67
C THR A 298 33.61 11.15 2.80
N PRO A 299 34.46 11.19 1.76
CA PRO A 299 35.84 10.71 1.84
C PRO A 299 36.67 11.55 2.81
N ASP A 300 37.58 10.91 3.56
CA ASP A 300 38.43 11.60 4.54
C ASP A 300 39.36 12.65 3.90
N ASN A 301 39.76 12.44 2.65
CA ASN A 301 40.64 13.33 1.90
C ASN A 301 39.91 14.45 1.14
N LEU A 302 38.57 14.51 1.19
CA LEU A 302 37.79 15.51 0.47
C LEU A 302 37.86 16.86 1.19
N LYS A 303 38.46 17.87 0.53
CA LYS A 303 38.53 19.24 1.04
C LYS A 303 37.27 20.02 0.69
N LEU A 304 36.35 20.14 1.65
CA LEU A 304 35.11 20.91 1.47
C LEU A 304 35.33 22.40 1.76
N LYS A 305 34.75 23.28 0.94
CA LYS A 305 34.73 24.74 1.17
C LYS A 305 33.73 25.10 2.27
N MET A 306 34.16 24.99 3.53
CA MET A 306 33.33 25.20 4.72
C MET A 306 33.93 26.26 5.66
N LYS A 307 33.09 26.86 6.50
CA LYS A 307 33.56 27.73 7.59
C LYS A 307 34.44 26.92 8.54
N SER A 308 35.57 27.51 8.97
CA SER A 308 36.49 26.91 9.92
C SER A 308 35.75 26.52 11.22
N GLY A 309 36.10 25.35 11.78
CA GLY A 309 35.51 24.83 13.02
C GLY A 309 34.20 24.05 12.87
N VAL A 310 33.64 23.93 11.66
CA VAL A 310 32.46 23.07 11.41
C VAL A 310 32.93 21.70 10.91
N PRO A 311 32.54 20.59 11.57
CA PRO A 311 32.91 19.26 11.08
C PRO A 311 32.28 18.98 9.71
N PRO A 312 32.98 18.26 8.82
CA PRO A 312 32.41 17.88 7.53
C PRO A 312 31.18 16.98 7.73
N PRO A 313 30.15 17.09 6.88
CA PRO A 313 29.00 16.21 6.94
C PRO A 313 29.44 14.77 6.69
N ARG A 314 28.75 13.79 7.29
CA ARG A 314 29.02 12.35 7.07
C ARG A 314 28.80 11.92 5.62
N TYR A 315 27.96 12.65 4.89
CA TYR A 315 27.59 12.35 3.51
C TYR A 315 27.64 13.59 2.63
N CYS A 316 27.92 13.39 1.34
CA CYS A 316 28.06 14.38 0.28
C CYS A 316 27.38 13.90 -1.01
N MET A 317 26.96 14.83 -1.87
CA MET A 317 26.52 14.47 -3.23
C MET A 317 27.75 14.30 -4.13
N LEU A 318 28.12 13.06 -4.40
CA LEU A 318 29.35 12.73 -5.12
C LEU A 318 29.06 11.98 -6.43
N PRO A 319 29.96 12.05 -7.43
CA PRO A 319 29.80 11.33 -8.70
C PRO A 319 29.64 9.82 -8.52
N VAL A 320 28.60 9.26 -9.15
CA VAL A 320 28.33 7.80 -9.16
C VAL A 320 28.22 7.21 -10.55
N GLY A 321 27.97 8.02 -11.57
CA GLY A 321 27.85 7.54 -12.93
C GLY A 321 28.02 8.65 -13.95
N ARG A 322 28.30 8.26 -15.18
CA ARG A 322 28.59 9.17 -16.29
C ARG A 322 27.87 8.74 -17.55
N PHE A 323 27.65 9.70 -18.43
CA PHE A 323 27.16 9.42 -19.77
C PHE A 323 28.32 9.29 -20.75
N TYR A 324 28.18 8.41 -21.72
CA TYR A 324 29.15 8.20 -22.78
C TYR A 324 28.41 7.91 -24.09
N ALA A 325 29.03 8.24 -25.21
CA ALA A 325 28.47 7.94 -26.53
C ALA A 325 28.99 6.58 -27.03
N ILE A 326 28.09 5.76 -27.56
CA ILE A 326 28.42 4.59 -28.39
C ILE A 326 28.34 5.02 -29.85
N ASP A 327 29.37 4.68 -30.64
CA ASP A 327 29.51 4.99 -32.06
C ASP A 327 29.28 6.48 -32.42
N ASN A 328 29.62 7.38 -31.48
CA ASN A 328 29.41 8.83 -31.55
C ASN A 328 27.94 9.28 -31.80
N GLN A 329 26.98 8.37 -31.68
CA GLN A 329 25.57 8.64 -31.99
C GLN A 329 24.63 8.40 -30.82
N GLU A 330 24.82 7.33 -30.06
CA GLU A 330 23.88 6.93 -29.01
C GLU A 330 24.43 7.22 -27.61
N LEU A 331 23.73 8.06 -26.85
CA LEU A 331 24.08 8.36 -25.46
C LEU A 331 23.66 7.20 -24.56
N ARG A 332 24.58 6.71 -23.72
CA ARG A 332 24.35 5.66 -22.73
C ARG A 332 24.80 6.11 -21.35
N PHE A 333 24.10 5.64 -20.33
CA PHE A 333 24.49 5.83 -18.94
C PHE A 333 25.27 4.64 -18.42
N LYS A 334 26.40 4.89 -17.75
CA LYS A 334 27.17 3.90 -16.99
C LYS A 334 27.24 4.30 -15.54
N LEU A 335 26.87 3.35 -14.68
CA LEU A 335 27.10 3.46 -13.25
C LEU A 335 28.55 3.02 -12.94
N ASP A 336 29.33 3.92 -12.35
CA ASP A 336 30.72 3.64 -11.94
C ASP A 336 30.82 3.31 -10.43
N LYS A 337 29.88 3.80 -9.62
CA LYS A 337 29.79 3.55 -8.17
C LYS A 337 28.35 3.23 -7.77
N GLU A 338 28.18 2.30 -6.83
CA GLU A 338 26.86 1.91 -6.34
C GLU A 338 26.14 3.06 -5.63
N ILE A 339 24.83 3.13 -5.85
CA ILE A 339 23.94 4.12 -5.23
C ILE A 339 23.37 3.52 -3.95
N LEU A 340 23.45 4.27 -2.86
CA LEU A 340 22.94 3.88 -1.55
C LEU A 340 21.42 4.09 -1.47
N TRP A 341 20.64 3.17 -2.02
CA TRP A 341 19.18 3.24 -1.99
C TRP A 341 18.61 3.05 -0.57
N VAL A 342 17.45 3.65 -0.30
CA VAL A 342 16.75 3.51 1.00
C VAL A 342 16.35 2.06 1.28
N ASN A 343 15.86 1.34 0.25
CA ASN A 343 15.32 -0.03 0.38
C ASN A 343 16.32 -1.11 -0.04
N ARG A 344 17.45 -1.24 0.68
CA ARG A 344 18.40 -2.37 0.56
C ARG A 344 18.84 -2.64 -0.89
N ASP A 345 19.51 -1.65 -1.46
CA ASP A 345 20.25 -1.73 -2.72
C ASP A 345 19.41 -1.79 -4.01
N LYS A 346 18.10 -1.53 -3.95
CA LYS A 346 17.24 -1.46 -5.14
C LYS A 346 16.68 -0.07 -5.40
N PRO A 347 16.71 0.41 -6.66
CA PRO A 347 16.01 1.64 -7.04
C PRO A 347 14.49 1.46 -6.86
N PRO A 348 13.74 2.54 -6.57
CA PRO A 348 12.28 2.50 -6.60
C PRO A 348 11.78 2.12 -8.00
N VAL A 349 10.60 1.52 -8.06
CA VAL A 349 9.86 1.36 -9.33
C VAL A 349 9.02 2.59 -9.59
N ASP A 350 8.86 2.98 -10.85
CA ASP A 350 8.10 4.17 -11.26
C ASP A 350 6.59 4.03 -11.06
N GLU A 351 6.09 2.80 -11.10
CA GLU A 351 4.71 2.44 -10.81
C GLU A 351 4.64 1.30 -9.78
N PRO A 352 3.72 1.37 -8.79
CA PRO A 352 3.47 0.24 -7.90
C PRO A 352 3.12 -1.04 -8.69
N PRO A 353 3.46 -2.25 -8.18
CA PRO A 353 3.12 -3.51 -8.86
C PRO A 353 1.63 -3.69 -9.19
N CYS A 354 0.74 -3.08 -8.40
CA CYS A 354 -0.71 -3.13 -8.59
C CYS A 354 -1.28 -1.92 -9.35
N GLY A 355 -0.43 -1.04 -9.91
CA GLY A 355 -0.85 0.27 -10.40
C GLY A 355 -1.17 1.26 -9.27
N PHE A 356 -1.27 2.54 -9.60
CA PHE A 356 -1.65 3.58 -8.62
C PHE A 356 -3.12 3.48 -8.19
N ASP A 357 -3.98 2.93 -9.05
CA ASP A 357 -5.42 2.71 -8.80
C ASP A 357 -5.73 1.33 -8.21
N GLY A 358 -4.72 0.46 -8.07
CA GLY A 358 -4.89 -0.91 -7.59
C GLY A 358 -5.48 -1.87 -8.62
N SER A 359 -5.71 -1.44 -9.87
CA SER A 359 -6.34 -2.26 -10.92
C SER A 359 -5.50 -3.45 -11.35
N GLY A 360 -4.16 -3.36 -11.23
CA GLY A 360 -3.22 -4.42 -11.60
C GLY A 360 -3.25 -5.63 -10.65
N CYS A 361 -3.78 -5.45 -9.44
CA CYS A 361 -4.01 -6.54 -8.50
C CYS A 361 -5.51 -6.72 -8.36
N THR A 362 -6.09 -7.60 -9.20
CA THR A 362 -7.45 -8.09 -8.95
C THR A 362 -7.46 -8.72 -7.56
N ALA A 363 -8.05 -8.02 -6.59
CA ALA A 363 -8.34 -8.61 -5.29
C ALA A 363 -9.01 -9.96 -5.55
N THR A 364 -8.55 -11.01 -4.88
CA THR A 364 -9.10 -12.37 -5.04
C THR A 364 -10.62 -12.28 -5.14
N PRO A 365 -11.25 -12.83 -6.21
CA PRO A 365 -12.61 -12.49 -6.55
C PRO A 365 -13.49 -12.72 -5.32
N ASP A 366 -14.16 -11.65 -4.91
CA ASP A 366 -15.06 -11.57 -3.76
C ASP A 366 -16.13 -12.69 -3.78
N GLY A 367 -16.33 -13.32 -4.94
CA GLY A 367 -17.11 -14.54 -5.14
C GLY A 367 -16.67 -15.73 -4.27
N MET A 368 -15.37 -15.94 -4.04
CA MET A 368 -14.91 -17.11 -3.27
C MET A 368 -15.22 -16.97 -1.77
N LYS A 369 -15.13 -15.75 -1.23
CA LYS A 369 -15.56 -15.43 0.14
C LYS A 369 -17.08 -15.51 0.29
N LYS A 370 -17.84 -15.06 -0.72
CA LYS A 370 -19.30 -15.20 -0.76
C LYS A 370 -19.75 -16.66 -0.80
N ILE A 371 -19.10 -17.50 -1.60
CA ILE A 371 -19.39 -18.94 -1.66
C ILE A 371 -19.03 -19.61 -0.33
N ALA A 372 -17.84 -19.34 0.23
CA ALA A 372 -17.43 -19.92 1.51
C ALA A 372 -18.38 -19.53 2.66
N SER A 373 -18.81 -18.26 2.71
CA SER A 373 -19.77 -17.78 3.72
C SER A 373 -21.15 -18.42 3.56
N SER A 374 -21.63 -18.58 2.32
CA SER A 374 -22.90 -19.23 2.03
C SER A 374 -22.89 -20.72 2.40
N VAL A 375 -21.81 -21.44 2.08
CA VAL A 375 -21.64 -22.85 2.45
C VAL A 375 -21.58 -23.03 3.97
N LEU A 376 -20.87 -22.14 4.67
CA LEU A 376 -20.77 -22.19 6.13
C LEU A 376 -22.12 -21.91 6.81
N ALA A 377 -22.89 -20.95 6.30
CA ALA A 377 -24.21 -20.64 6.81
C ALA A 377 -25.19 -21.81 6.61
N PHE A 378 -25.17 -22.44 5.43
CA PHE A 378 -26.01 -23.61 5.15
C PHE A 378 -25.62 -24.81 6.02
N ALA A 379 -24.32 -25.06 6.22
CA ALA A 379 -23.83 -26.11 7.10
C ALA A 379 -24.33 -25.91 8.54
N LEU A 380 -24.19 -24.69 9.10
CA LEU A 380 -24.66 -24.39 10.45
C LEU A 380 -26.18 -24.53 10.60
N LEU A 381 -26.94 -24.09 9.58
CA LEU A 381 -28.41 -24.21 9.58
C LEU A 381 -28.86 -25.68 9.50
N SER A 382 -28.15 -26.50 8.73
CA SER A 382 -28.41 -27.95 8.65
C SER A 382 -28.13 -28.69 9.96
N VAL A 383 -27.06 -28.31 10.67
CA VAL A 383 -26.72 -28.86 12.00
C VAL A 383 -27.75 -28.43 13.04
N PHE A 384 -28.16 -27.16 13.02
CA PHE A 384 -29.21 -26.67 13.91
C PHE A 384 -30.53 -27.41 13.71
N LEU A 385 -30.94 -27.64 12.44
CA LEU A 385 -32.17 -28.34 12.12
C LEU A 385 -32.13 -29.82 12.57
N THR A 386 -30.99 -30.51 12.38
CA THR A 386 -30.83 -31.90 12.82
C THR A 386 -30.85 -32.01 14.34
N VAL A 387 -30.15 -31.12 15.07
CA VAL A 387 -30.20 -31.07 16.54
C VAL A 387 -31.62 -30.77 17.03
N PHE A 388 -32.33 -29.84 16.39
CA PHE A 388 -33.71 -29.51 16.74
C PHE A 388 -34.67 -30.70 16.54
N ILE A 389 -34.53 -31.44 15.43
CA ILE A 389 -35.34 -32.64 15.18
C ILE A 389 -35.04 -33.73 16.22
N ILE A 390 -33.76 -33.97 16.55
CA ILE A 390 -33.36 -34.93 17.57
C ILE A 390 -33.92 -34.53 18.94
N TYR A 391 -33.80 -33.25 19.32
CA TYR A 391 -34.36 -32.74 20.57
C TYR A 391 -35.87 -32.91 20.63
N ARG A 392 -36.57 -32.59 19.54
CA ARG A 392 -38.02 -32.77 19.43
C ARG A 392 -38.38 -34.24 19.62
N ASN A 393 -37.76 -35.15 18.87
CA ASN A 393 -38.02 -36.59 18.98
C ASN A 393 -37.71 -37.15 20.37
N TRP A 394 -36.61 -36.72 20.99
CA TRP A 394 -36.27 -37.11 22.35
C TRP A 394 -37.32 -36.64 23.37
N LYS A 395 -37.81 -35.40 23.22
CA LYS A 395 -38.88 -34.86 24.06
C LYS A 395 -40.20 -35.61 23.88
N TYR A 396 -40.56 -36.01 22.65
CA TYR A 396 -41.74 -36.83 22.39
C TYR A 396 -41.64 -38.23 23.01
N GLU A 397 -40.47 -38.87 22.95
CA GLU A 397 -40.28 -40.20 23.55
C GLU A 397 -40.37 -40.14 25.10
N GLN A 398 -39.86 -39.08 25.75
CA GLN A 398 -40.03 -38.90 27.19
C GLN A 398 -41.50 -38.78 27.63
N GLU A 399 -42.35 -38.17 26.79
CA GLU A 399 -43.77 -37.99 27.10
C GLU A 399 -44.60 -39.27 26.92
N ILE A 400 -44.10 -40.23 26.13
CA ILE A 400 -44.68 -41.57 25.95
C ILE A 400 -44.22 -42.52 27.08
N ASP A 401 -42.98 -42.41 27.55
CA ASP A 401 -42.44 -43.18 28.68
C ASP A 401 -42.92 -42.68 30.06
N GLY A 402 -43.76 -41.64 30.08
CA GLY A 402 -44.43 -41.16 31.30
C GLY A 402 -45.19 -42.29 32.00
N LEU A 403 -44.64 -42.76 33.13
CA LEU A 403 -45.12 -43.82 34.02
C LEU A 403 -46.47 -43.50 34.70
N LEU A 404 -47.33 -42.65 34.12
CA LEU A 404 -48.60 -42.17 34.67
C LEU A 404 -49.62 -43.27 34.98
N TRP A 405 -49.51 -44.42 34.30
CA TRP A 405 -50.35 -45.59 34.51
C TRP A 405 -49.74 -46.62 35.46
N ARG A 406 -48.44 -46.55 35.77
CA ARG A 406 -47.76 -47.55 36.60
C ARG A 406 -48.02 -47.24 38.07
N ILE A 407 -48.54 -48.21 38.79
CA ILE A 407 -48.78 -48.13 40.24
C ILE A 407 -47.81 -49.10 40.91
N ASP A 408 -47.10 -48.63 41.93
CA ASP A 408 -46.26 -49.50 42.75
C ASP A 408 -47.13 -50.32 43.71
N LEU A 409 -46.79 -51.61 43.88
CA LEU A 409 -47.63 -52.55 44.65
C LEU A 409 -47.80 -52.11 46.13
N GLU A 410 -46.79 -51.40 46.65
CA GLU A 410 -46.75 -50.86 48.01
C GLU A 410 -47.84 -49.82 48.28
N ASP A 411 -48.29 -49.11 47.24
CA ASP A 411 -49.35 -48.10 47.36
C ASP A 411 -50.75 -48.73 47.45
N ILE A 412 -50.88 -50.04 47.20
CA ILE A 412 -52.16 -50.76 47.21
C ILE A 412 -52.34 -51.46 48.56
N GLN A 413 -53.14 -50.86 49.44
CA GLN A 413 -53.47 -51.44 50.73
C GLN A 413 -54.55 -52.52 50.55
N ARG A 414 -54.22 -53.77 50.87
CA ARG A 414 -55.15 -54.91 50.76
C ARG A 414 -56.14 -54.89 51.92
N CYS A 415 -57.44 -54.99 51.61
CA CYS A 415 -58.46 -55.28 52.61
C CYS A 415 -58.24 -56.72 53.12
N GLY A 416 -58.21 -56.90 54.45
CA GLY A 416 -58.01 -58.19 55.10
C GLY A 416 -59.10 -59.21 54.75
N GLN A 417 -58.81 -60.51 54.95
CA GLN A 417 -59.67 -61.63 54.56
C GLN A 417 -61.00 -61.74 55.36
N GLU A 418 -61.33 -60.73 56.16
CA GLU A 418 -62.61 -60.56 56.84
C GLU A 418 -63.22 -59.18 56.52
N GLY A 419 -63.43 -58.91 55.23
CA GLY A 419 -64.49 -58.01 54.73
C GLY A 419 -64.58 -56.56 55.25
N THR A 420 -63.59 -56.06 56.00
CA THR A 420 -63.63 -54.74 56.63
C THR A 420 -62.52 -53.86 56.06
N CYS A 421 -62.91 -52.93 55.19
CA CYS A 421 -62.10 -51.77 54.82
C CYS A 421 -62.81 -50.53 55.36
N LEU A 422 -62.45 -50.13 56.59
CA LEU A 422 -62.90 -48.87 57.16
C LEU A 422 -62.15 -47.71 56.48
N VAL A 423 -62.75 -47.14 55.44
CA VAL A 423 -62.28 -45.88 54.86
C VAL A 423 -62.87 -44.74 55.69
N HIS A 424 -62.13 -44.26 56.68
CA HIS A 424 -62.40 -42.94 57.28
C HIS A 424 -61.82 -41.86 56.36
N SER A 425 -62.63 -41.34 55.45
CA SER A 425 -62.35 -40.04 54.82
C SER A 425 -63.64 -39.24 54.74
N ALA A 426 -63.82 -38.35 55.71
CA ALA A 426 -64.85 -37.33 55.72
C ALA A 426 -64.54 -36.25 54.66
N SER A 427 -65.60 -35.54 54.23
CA SER A 427 -65.68 -34.48 53.21
C SER A 427 -65.74 -35.01 51.76
N LYS A 428 -66.83 -34.85 50.98
CA LYS A 428 -67.84 -33.80 50.92
C LYS A 428 -69.26 -34.39 50.92
N MET A 429 -70.00 -34.13 51.99
CA MET A 429 -71.44 -34.37 52.06
C MET A 429 -72.18 -33.27 51.30
N SER A 430 -73.05 -33.65 50.38
CA SER A 430 -74.21 -32.84 49.98
C SER A 430 -75.36 -33.21 50.90
N LEU A 431 -75.98 -32.19 51.50
CA LEU A 431 -77.06 -32.27 52.48
C LEU A 431 -78.26 -33.10 51.98
N ALA A 432 -78.63 -34.15 52.70
CA ALA A 432 -79.95 -34.33 53.29
C ALA A 432 -80.07 -35.70 53.99
N SER A 433 -80.67 -35.67 55.19
CA SER A 433 -81.14 -36.77 56.05
C SER A 433 -80.11 -37.73 56.67
N HIS A 434 -79.66 -37.35 57.87
CA HIS A 434 -79.37 -38.27 58.97
C HIS A 434 -80.68 -38.81 59.55
N VAL A 435 -80.89 -40.12 59.58
CA VAL A 435 -81.40 -40.87 60.75
C VAL A 435 -80.80 -42.28 60.69
N SER A 436 -80.19 -42.68 61.81
CA SER A 436 -79.59 -43.97 62.11
C SER A 436 -80.54 -45.16 61.99
N VAL A 437 -80.02 -46.33 61.65
CA VAL A 437 -80.01 -47.57 62.48
C VAL A 437 -79.35 -48.68 61.66
N GLU A 438 -78.17 -49.09 62.15
CA GLU A 438 -77.63 -50.46 62.24
C GLU A 438 -78.07 -51.57 61.26
N SER A 439 -77.05 -52.20 60.67
CA SER A 439 -76.98 -53.61 60.32
C SER A 439 -78.01 -54.14 59.31
N LYS A 440 -77.72 -53.95 58.02
CA LYS A 440 -77.93 -54.90 56.90
C LYS A 440 -77.70 -54.19 55.56
N MET A 441 -76.44 -54.09 55.13
CA MET A 441 -76.14 -54.00 53.70
C MET A 441 -74.72 -54.54 53.42
N MET A 442 -74.44 -55.72 53.97
CA MET A 442 -73.36 -56.57 53.49
C MET A 442 -73.91 -57.37 52.30
N GLU A 443 -74.00 -56.75 51.13
CA GLU A 443 -74.37 -57.48 49.90
C GLU A 443 -73.26 -57.39 48.85
N GLN A 444 -72.55 -58.52 48.78
CA GLN A 444 -71.77 -59.07 47.66
C GLN A 444 -70.68 -58.18 47.06
N ILE A 445 -69.47 -58.30 47.61
CA ILE A 445 -68.23 -57.96 46.91
C ILE A 445 -68.04 -58.98 45.77
N PHE A 446 -68.22 -58.54 44.52
CA PHE A 446 -68.16 -59.42 43.34
C PHE A 446 -66.74 -59.63 42.78
N THR A 447 -65.74 -58.88 43.26
CA THR A 447 -64.35 -58.94 42.80
C THR A 447 -63.38 -58.53 43.90
N ARG A 448 -62.07 -58.78 43.73
CA ARG A 448 -61.06 -58.43 44.72
C ARG A 448 -60.93 -56.90 44.84
N THR A 449 -61.14 -56.35 46.04
CA THR A 449 -61.05 -54.91 46.31
C THR A 449 -59.78 -54.56 47.09
N ALA A 450 -59.33 -53.32 46.93
CA ALA A 450 -58.22 -52.73 47.70
C ALA A 450 -58.45 -51.23 47.89
N VAL A 451 -57.61 -50.57 48.67
CA VAL A 451 -57.61 -49.11 48.84
C VAL A 451 -56.34 -48.54 48.21
N PHE A 452 -56.50 -47.53 47.36
CA PHE A 452 -55.40 -46.77 46.77
C PHE A 452 -55.68 -45.28 46.94
N LYS A 453 -54.76 -44.56 47.59
CA LYS A 453 -54.88 -43.11 47.89
C LYS A 453 -56.24 -42.71 48.49
N GLY A 454 -56.77 -43.51 49.40
CA GLY A 454 -58.05 -43.25 50.11
C GLY A 454 -59.32 -43.62 49.33
N SER A 455 -59.22 -44.09 48.08
CA SER A 455 -60.37 -44.54 47.28
C SER A 455 -60.46 -46.06 47.21
N LEU A 456 -61.69 -46.60 47.23
CA LEU A 456 -61.94 -48.03 47.07
C LEU A 456 -61.81 -48.42 45.59
N ILE A 457 -60.94 -49.39 45.30
CA ILE A 457 -60.59 -49.82 43.94
C ILE A 457 -60.89 -51.30 43.72
N ALA A 458 -61.18 -51.66 42.48
CA ALA A 458 -61.28 -53.04 42.02
C ALA A 458 -59.93 -53.49 41.42
N VAL A 459 -59.46 -54.66 41.81
CA VAL A 459 -58.17 -55.22 41.38
C VAL A 459 -58.39 -56.52 40.62
N LYS A 460 -58.04 -56.54 39.34
CA LYS A 460 -58.06 -57.75 38.51
C LYS A 460 -56.64 -58.28 38.34
N GLN A 461 -56.40 -59.49 38.85
CA GLN A 461 -55.10 -60.17 38.71
C GLN A 461 -55.04 -60.96 37.40
N LEU A 462 -54.00 -60.70 36.61
CA LEU A 462 -53.64 -61.46 35.41
C LEU A 462 -52.35 -62.22 35.71
N ARG A 463 -52.41 -63.56 35.69
CA ARG A 463 -51.25 -64.44 35.90
C ARG A 463 -50.70 -64.89 34.56
N PHE A 464 -49.38 -64.82 34.40
CA PHE A 464 -48.71 -65.23 33.18
C PHE A 464 -47.76 -66.39 33.49
N SER A 465 -47.72 -67.40 32.61
CA SER A 465 -46.91 -68.61 32.76
C SER A 465 -45.41 -68.36 32.59
N LYS A 466 -45.03 -67.19 32.07
CA LYS A 466 -43.65 -66.77 31.79
C LYS A 466 -43.36 -65.43 32.46
N LYS A 467 -42.10 -65.22 32.84
CA LYS A 467 -41.63 -63.94 33.39
C LYS A 467 -41.80 -62.82 32.36
N ILE A 468 -42.50 -61.76 32.74
CA ILE A 468 -42.68 -60.55 31.95
C ILE A 468 -41.42 -59.71 32.12
N VAL A 469 -40.72 -59.45 31.02
CA VAL A 469 -39.50 -58.63 31.02
C VAL A 469 -39.86 -57.15 30.92
N ASP A 470 -40.85 -56.80 30.09
CA ASP A 470 -41.45 -55.46 30.01
C ASP A 470 -42.83 -55.55 29.30
N ILE A 471 -43.69 -54.57 29.51
CA ILE A 471 -44.96 -54.41 28.79
C ILE A 471 -44.68 -53.83 27.40
N SER A 472 -45.37 -54.32 26.37
CA SER A 472 -45.17 -53.85 24.98
C SER A 472 -45.50 -52.35 24.84
N ARG A 473 -44.76 -51.62 23.98
CA ARG A 473 -45.00 -50.19 23.69
C ARG A 473 -46.46 -49.91 23.32
N LYS A 474 -47.07 -50.79 22.51
CA LYS A 474 -48.47 -50.67 22.11
C LYS A 474 -49.41 -50.70 23.32
N THR A 475 -49.18 -51.62 24.25
CA THR A 475 -49.97 -51.74 25.48
C THR A 475 -49.74 -50.56 26.43
N LYS A 476 -48.51 -50.02 26.53
CA LYS A 476 -48.23 -48.80 27.33
C LYS A 476 -49.01 -47.59 26.80
N ILE A 477 -49.08 -47.43 25.47
CA ILE A 477 -49.89 -46.38 24.82
C ILE A 477 -51.39 -46.58 25.12
N GLU A 478 -51.90 -47.81 25.00
CA GLU A 478 -53.30 -48.12 25.33
C GLU A 478 -53.62 -47.82 26.81
N MET A 479 -52.73 -48.16 27.75
CA MET A 479 -52.89 -47.86 29.18
C MET A 479 -52.87 -46.36 29.47
N LYS A 480 -52.02 -45.59 28.78
CA LYS A 480 -52.01 -44.12 28.87
C LYS A 480 -53.35 -43.55 28.39
N ILE A 481 -53.83 -43.98 27.22
CA ILE A 481 -55.13 -43.54 26.69
C ILE A 481 -56.26 -43.88 27.66
N MET A 482 -56.28 -45.11 28.21
CA MET A 482 -57.30 -45.51 29.19
C MET A 482 -57.26 -44.68 30.48
N ARG A 483 -56.07 -44.26 30.93
CA ARG A 483 -55.88 -43.41 32.12
C ARG A 483 -56.35 -41.98 31.90
N GLU A 484 -56.17 -41.46 30.68
CA GLU A 484 -56.60 -40.11 30.28
C GLU A 484 -58.10 -40.03 29.93
N MET A 485 -58.74 -41.16 29.61
CA MET A 485 -60.17 -41.23 29.38
C MET A 485 -60.96 -41.11 30.69
N HIS A 486 -61.53 -39.93 30.93
CA HIS A 486 -62.47 -39.67 32.01
C HIS A 486 -63.87 -39.39 31.46
N ASN A 487 -64.84 -40.25 31.78
CA ASN A 487 -66.24 -40.09 31.38
C ASN A 487 -67.14 -40.79 32.42
N ASP A 488 -68.22 -40.14 32.83
CA ASP A 488 -69.15 -40.67 33.83
C ASP A 488 -69.80 -42.02 33.44
N ASN A 489 -69.83 -42.34 32.15
CA ASN A 489 -70.41 -43.58 31.62
C ASN A 489 -69.39 -44.70 31.38
N ILE A 490 -68.11 -44.48 31.67
CA ILE A 490 -67.03 -45.46 31.48
C ILE A 490 -66.35 -45.71 32.83
N ASN A 491 -66.15 -46.98 33.19
CA ASN A 491 -65.42 -47.31 34.41
C ASN A 491 -63.97 -46.84 34.31
N GLN A 492 -63.54 -45.98 35.23
CA GLN A 492 -62.25 -45.33 35.17
C GLN A 492 -61.10 -46.31 35.40
N PHE A 493 -60.15 -46.33 34.45
CA PHE A 493 -58.89 -47.03 34.62
C PHE A 493 -57.94 -46.18 35.49
N ILE A 494 -57.49 -46.77 36.59
CA ILE A 494 -56.64 -46.06 37.56
C ILE A 494 -55.16 -46.33 37.26
N GLY A 495 -54.82 -47.55 36.89
CA GLY A 495 -53.46 -47.92 36.53
C GLY A 495 -53.24 -49.43 36.57
N ALA A 496 -51.98 -49.83 36.40
CA ALA A 496 -51.57 -51.22 36.51
C ALA A 496 -50.29 -51.35 37.33
N CYS A 497 -50.24 -52.38 38.17
CA CYS A 497 -49.03 -52.81 38.84
C CYS A 497 -48.43 -54.00 38.09
N VAL A 498 -47.13 -53.94 37.81
CA VAL A 498 -46.43 -54.91 36.96
C VAL A 498 -45.38 -55.63 37.80
N ASP A 499 -45.70 -56.86 38.19
CA ASP A 499 -44.76 -57.79 38.82
C ASP A 499 -44.22 -58.80 37.80
N PRO A 500 -43.04 -59.39 38.02
CA PRO A 500 -42.40 -60.29 37.06
C PRO A 500 -43.27 -61.45 36.55
N ASN A 501 -44.25 -61.94 37.32
CA ASN A 501 -45.13 -63.05 36.91
C ASN A 501 -46.64 -62.72 37.00
N CYS A 502 -46.99 -61.49 37.37
CA CYS A 502 -48.38 -61.09 37.63
C CYS A 502 -48.58 -59.61 37.25
N VAL A 503 -49.69 -59.28 36.59
CA VAL A 503 -50.11 -57.89 36.38
C VAL A 503 -51.41 -57.66 37.12
N TYR A 504 -51.48 -56.62 37.93
CA TYR A 504 -52.69 -56.18 38.61
C TYR A 504 -53.26 -54.97 37.89
N VAL A 505 -54.41 -55.14 37.26
CA VAL A 505 -55.15 -54.05 36.61
C VAL A 505 -56.07 -53.43 37.66
N VAL A 506 -55.96 -52.11 37.82
CA VAL A 506 -56.68 -51.35 38.84
C VAL A 506 -57.70 -50.42 38.18
N THR A 507 -58.96 -50.55 38.57
CA THR A 507 -60.07 -49.69 38.14
C THR A 507 -60.83 -49.17 39.34
N GLU A 508 -61.66 -48.16 39.13
CA GLU A 508 -62.61 -47.73 40.14
C GLU A 508 -63.59 -48.86 40.51
N TYR A 509 -64.00 -48.92 41.78
CA TYR A 509 -64.96 -49.92 42.25
C TYR A 509 -66.41 -49.45 42.00
N CYS A 510 -67.15 -50.18 41.16
CA CYS A 510 -68.56 -49.89 40.92
C CYS A 510 -69.48 -50.69 41.87
N PHE A 511 -70.11 -50.02 42.83
CA PHE A 511 -71.00 -50.64 43.83
C PHE A 511 -72.25 -51.32 43.24
N LYS A 512 -72.65 -50.99 42.00
CA LYS A 512 -73.84 -51.56 41.32
C LYS A 512 -73.60 -52.93 40.67
N GLY A 513 -72.35 -53.41 40.63
CA GLY A 513 -71.99 -54.69 40.01
C GLY A 513 -71.99 -54.65 38.47
N SER A 514 -71.83 -55.81 37.83
CA SER A 514 -71.84 -55.91 36.36
C SER A 514 -73.27 -55.85 35.81
N LEU A 515 -73.41 -55.35 34.58
CA LEU A 515 -74.68 -55.34 33.82
C LEU A 515 -75.34 -56.73 33.77
N GLN A 516 -74.53 -57.79 33.71
CA GLN A 516 -75.02 -59.17 33.72
C GLN A 516 -75.72 -59.52 35.05
N VAL A 517 -75.20 -59.04 36.18
CA VAL A 517 -75.79 -59.23 37.51
C VAL A 517 -77.05 -58.36 37.69
N SER A 518 -77.05 -57.14 37.15
CA SER A 518 -78.23 -56.27 37.19
C SER A 518 -79.39 -56.80 36.33
N LEU A 519 -79.08 -57.44 35.19
CA LEU A 519 -80.07 -58.05 34.30
C LEU A 519 -80.62 -59.37 34.85
N SER A 520 -79.83 -60.17 35.58
CA SER A 520 -80.31 -61.42 36.20
C SER A 520 -81.21 -61.21 37.41
N LYS A 521 -81.21 -60.00 38.02
CA LYS A 521 -82.09 -59.63 39.14
C LYS A 521 -83.45 -59.05 38.70
N ARG A 522 -83.70 -58.88 37.38
CA ARG A 522 -85.03 -58.56 36.85
C ARG A 522 -85.75 -59.84 36.40
N LYS A 523 -86.36 -60.54 37.35
CA LYS A 523 -87.48 -61.45 37.11
C LYS A 523 -88.37 -61.49 38.34
#